data_AF-A0A7L0EVK7-F1
#
_entry.id   AF-A0A7L0EVK7-F1
#
_cell.length_a   1.000
_cell.length_b   1.000
_cell.length_c   1.000
_cell.angle_alpha   90.00
_cell.angle_beta   90.00
_cell.angle_gamma   90.00
#
_symmetry.space_group_name_H-M   'P 1'
#
loop_
_entity.id
_entity.type
_entity.pdbx_description
1 polymer ?
#
loop_
_entity_poly.entity_id
_entity_poly.type
_entity_poly.pdbx_seq_one_letter_code
_entity_poly.pdbx_strand_id
1 'polypeptide(L)' 'WGPHPHPGVPTLTPQIPTWVSEGPSEDEAVCVNCGNNSVGERCEGCRPGFFLLDGVCTRYRGVPRA' A
#
# COMPACT_ATOMS: atom_id res chain seq x y z
N TRP A 1 -7.96 27.93 -20.79
CA TRP A 1 -8.12 26.82 -19.84
C TRP A 1 -6.76 26.56 -19.21
N GLY A 2 -6.30 27.50 -18.39
CA GLY A 2 -5.07 27.42 -17.62
C GLY A 2 -5.41 27.69 -16.15
N PRO A 3 -4.57 27.29 -15.19
CA PRO A 3 -4.94 27.34 -13.79
C PRO A 3 -4.97 28.80 -13.33
N HIS A 4 -6.16 29.29 -13.00
CA HIS A 4 -6.32 30.55 -12.28
C HIS A 4 -6.11 30.28 -10.77
N PRO A 5 -5.33 31.09 -10.05
CA PRO A 5 -5.13 30.89 -8.63
C PRO A 5 -6.42 31.24 -7.86
N HIS A 6 -6.92 30.30 -7.06
CA HIS A 6 -8.01 30.55 -6.12
C HIS A 6 -7.44 31.14 -4.83
N PRO A 7 -7.99 32.23 -4.28
CA PRO A 7 -7.51 32.81 -3.03
C PRO A 7 -7.82 31.85 -1.87
N GLY A 8 -6.78 31.32 -1.22
CA GLY A 8 -6.91 30.46 -0.04
C GLY A 8 -6.08 29.17 -0.05
N VAL A 9 -5.43 28.84 -1.16
CA VAL A 9 -4.45 27.74 -1.20
C VAL A 9 -3.07 28.34 -0.99
N PRO A 10 -2.34 28.01 0.10
CA PRO A 10 -0.93 28.38 0.21
C PRO A 10 -0.23 27.89 -1.05
N THR A 11 0.53 28.75 -1.72
CA THR A 11 1.43 28.35 -2.80
C THR A 11 2.43 27.37 -2.21
N LEU A 12 2.09 26.09 -2.26
CA LEU A 12 3.00 25.01 -1.94
C LEU A 12 4.22 25.24 -2.84
N THR A 13 5.36 25.35 -2.18
CA THR A 13 6.63 25.85 -2.67
C THR A 13 7.14 25.15 -3.94
N PRO A 14 8.19 25.66 -4.62
CA PRO A 14 8.88 24.98 -5.74
C PRO A 14 9.39 23.55 -5.45
N GLN A 15 9.16 23.02 -4.25
CA GLN A 15 9.47 21.68 -3.76
C GLN A 15 8.38 20.64 -4.07
N ILE A 16 7.16 21.04 -4.49
CA ILE A 16 6.12 20.05 -4.85
C ILE A 16 6.60 19.06 -5.95
N PRO A 17 7.25 19.53 -7.04
CA PRO A 17 7.67 18.62 -8.12
C PRO A 17 8.70 17.59 -7.66
N THR A 18 9.57 17.94 -6.70
CA THR A 18 10.57 17.03 -6.15
C THR A 18 9.92 15.97 -5.26
N TRP A 19 9.04 16.36 -4.34
CA TRP A 19 8.34 15.39 -3.46
C TRP A 19 7.43 14.42 -4.22
N VAL A 20 6.75 14.90 -5.28
CA VAL A 20 5.93 14.03 -6.15
C VAL A 20 6.77 12.94 -6.82
N SER A 21 8.05 13.22 -7.09
CA SER A 21 8.96 12.28 -7.75
C SER A 21 9.59 11.27 -6.78
N GLU A 22 9.83 11.67 -5.53
CA GLU A 22 10.42 10.81 -4.49
C GLU A 22 9.41 9.82 -3.92
N GLY A 23 8.14 10.22 -3.82
CA GLY A 23 7.10 9.42 -3.18
C GLY A 23 7.19 9.45 -1.65
N PRO A 24 6.32 8.71 -0.94
CA PRO A 24 6.33 8.65 0.51
C PRO A 24 7.59 7.97 1.06
N SER A 25 7.98 8.34 2.28
CA SER A 25 9.02 7.67 3.06
C SER A 25 8.68 6.18 3.28
N GLU A 26 9.67 5.35 3.59
CA GLU A 26 9.44 3.92 3.79
C GLU A 26 8.44 3.65 4.91
N ASP A 27 8.48 4.43 5.98
CA ASP A 27 7.60 4.32 7.15
C ASP A 27 6.18 4.84 6.89
N GLU A 28 5.99 5.80 5.98
CA GLU A 28 4.67 6.33 5.62
C GLU A 28 4.05 5.67 4.38
N ALA A 29 4.85 4.91 3.61
CA ALA A 29 4.36 4.26 2.41
C ALA A 29 3.32 3.17 2.75
N VAL A 30 2.21 3.15 2.01
CA VAL A 30 1.15 2.14 2.18
C VAL A 30 1.00 1.34 0.89
N CYS A 31 0.89 0.03 1.02
CA CYS A 31 0.62 -0.85 -0.10
C CYS A 31 -0.85 -0.75 -0.53
N VAL A 32 -1.08 -0.20 -1.72
CA VAL A 32 -2.43 -0.06 -2.30
C VAL A 32 -3.03 -1.40 -2.78
N ASN A 33 -2.18 -2.38 -3.10
CA ASN A 33 -2.63 -3.69 -3.57
C ASN A 33 -1.70 -4.80 -3.06
N CYS A 34 -2.19 -5.57 -2.09
CA CYS A 34 -1.47 -6.68 -1.49
C CYS A 34 -1.63 -7.99 -2.28
N GLY A 35 -0.51 -8.55 -2.73
CA GLY A 35 -0.43 -9.85 -3.43
C GLY A 35 -0.37 -11.05 -2.49
N ASN A 36 -0.19 -12.26 -3.03
CA ASN A 36 0.10 -13.48 -2.24
C ASN A 36 -0.86 -13.77 -1.07
N ASN A 37 -2.13 -13.37 -1.17
CA ASN A 37 -3.13 -13.47 -0.10
C ASN A 37 -2.77 -12.72 1.20
N SER A 38 -1.95 -11.68 1.10
CA SER A 38 -1.62 -10.78 2.21
C SER A 38 -2.65 -9.65 2.40
N VAL A 39 -2.55 -8.95 3.52
CA VAL A 39 -3.40 -7.83 3.95
C VAL A 39 -2.65 -6.97 4.97
N GLY A 40 -3.05 -5.71 5.15
CA GLY A 40 -2.40 -4.75 6.04
C GLY A 40 -1.87 -3.54 5.28
N GLU A 41 -1.44 -2.51 5.99
CA GLU A 41 -0.89 -1.29 5.37
C GLU A 41 0.43 -1.56 4.65
N ARG A 42 1.16 -2.59 5.07
CA ARG A 42 2.44 -3.03 4.52
C ARG A 42 2.39 -4.48 4.04
N CYS A 43 1.18 -5.02 3.83
CA CYS A 43 0.95 -6.42 3.45
C CYS A 43 1.58 -7.45 4.43
N GLU A 44 1.64 -7.09 5.71
CA GLU A 44 2.30 -7.83 6.79
C GLU A 44 1.45 -8.99 7.36
N GLY A 45 0.15 -8.96 7.12
CA GLY A 45 -0.79 -9.98 7.57
C GLY A 45 -1.25 -10.92 6.46
N CYS A 46 -1.82 -12.06 6.83
CA CYS A 46 -2.50 -12.95 5.89
C CYS A 46 -4.01 -12.74 5.92
N ARG A 47 -4.64 -12.85 4.76
CA ARG A 47 -6.10 -12.84 4.64
C ARG A 47 -6.72 -13.94 5.50
N PRO A 48 -7.94 -13.74 6.04
CA PRO A 48 -8.64 -14.77 6.79
C PRO A 48 -8.68 -16.11 6.04
N GLY A 49 -8.30 -17.20 6.73
CA GLY A 49 -8.20 -18.55 6.16
C GLY A 49 -6.85 -18.87 5.47
N PHE A 50 -5.89 -17.94 5.49
CA PHE A 50 -4.51 -18.17 5.08
C PHE A 50 -3.57 -17.97 6.27
N PHE A 51 -2.44 -18.68 6.26
CA PHE A 51 -1.39 -18.57 7.26
C PHE A 51 -0.03 -18.43 6.58
N LEU A 52 0.92 -17.79 7.26
CA LEU A 52 2.26 -17.59 6.72
C LEU A 52 3.03 -18.92 6.70
N LEU A 53 3.47 -19.34 5.51
CA LEU A 53 4.32 -20.50 5.30
C LEU A 53 5.38 -20.14 4.27
N ASP A 54 6.66 -20.19 4.66
CA ASP A 54 7.79 -19.84 3.79
C ASP A 54 7.65 -18.44 3.14
N GLY A 55 7.27 -17.45 3.96
CA GLY A 55 7.08 -16.07 3.48
C GLY A 55 5.84 -15.84 2.59
N VAL A 56 5.00 -16.85 2.37
CA VAL A 56 3.79 -16.75 1.55
C VAL A 56 2.54 -17.13 2.34
N CYS A 57 1.47 -16.34 2.24
CA CYS A 57 0.20 -16.70 2.85
C CYS A 57 -0.44 -17.86 2.09
N THR A 58 -0.43 -19.02 2.72
CA THR A 58 -0.87 -20.31 2.19
C THR A 58 -2.18 -20.74 2.86
N ARG A 59 -3.12 -21.27 2.08
CA ARG A 59 -4.33 -21.89 2.63
C ARG A 59 -4.03 -23.33 3.00
N TYR A 60 -4.58 -23.80 4.11
CA TYR A 60 -4.51 -25.22 4.47
C TYR A 60 -5.21 -26.05 3.39
N ARG A 61 -4.44 -26.82 2.62
CA ARG A 61 -4.95 -27.86 1.72
C ARG A 61 -4.96 -29.19 2.45
N GLY A 62 -5.63 -29.23 3.61
CA GLY A 62 -5.92 -30.50 4.25
C GLY A 62 -6.61 -31.43 3.27
N VAL A 63 -6.15 -32.67 3.20
CA VAL A 63 -6.93 -33.74 2.58
C VAL A 63 -8.18 -33.90 3.47
N PRO A 64 -9.41 -33.83 2.94
CA PRO A 64 -10.58 -34.17 3.76
C PRO A 64 -10.34 -35.58 4.31
N ARG A 65 -10.37 -35.73 5.63
CA ARG A 65 -10.37 -37.06 6.25
C ARG A 65 -11.65 -37.75 5.77
N ALA A 66 -11.47 -38.83 5.01
CA ALA A 66 -12.55 -39.74 4.63
C ALA A 66 -13.13 -40.43 5.86
#